data_AF-A0AAU0WBG2-F1
#
_entry.id   AF-A0AAU0WBG2-F1
#
_cell.length_a   1.000
_cell.length_b   1.000
_cell.length_c   1.000
_cell.angle_alpha   90.00
_cell.angle_beta   90.00
_cell.angle_gamma   90.00
#
_symmetry.space_group_name_H-M   'P 1'
#
loop_
_entity.id
_entity.type
_entity.pdbx_description
1 polymer ?
#
loop_
_entity_poly.entity_id
_entity_poly.type
_entity_poly.pdbx_seq_one_letter_code
_entity_poly.pdbx_strand_id
1 'polypeptide(L)'
;MTSNDFTSIDIFCAPDVGKSTHHGTALLRDGRTTFDKPLPNGEPQLRELFACLGCKGKVLVVVDKPASIGTLTGTVARACGCEVAYRPGLSMRRLADPHPGTGRTDARDAYVIADAARTTPHLLHSIDPDESVRAELTMVLGYDDDLAQEATRTSNRLRGLLTSIHPALERVLGSRLRHPAVLALLQTFGSPAQLAQAGTEQITQVMLQAGPRMGSAHTLAEQISTAPAEQTVTVPGTASAGEIVSGPAEAQPVRAAVSIPENRSRRGQRRRSGRRYLFHLWCPAALLRGPGTVGVGVSGTRSAPTRLPQPGCLPDSLYGTTIPFL
;
A
#
# COMPACT_ATOMS: atom_id res chain seq x y z
N MET A 1 14.20 11.76 -18.85
CA MET A 1 13.10 11.02 -19.51
C MET A 1 13.75 9.94 -20.33
N THR A 2 13.94 8.76 -19.75
CA THR A 2 14.30 7.56 -20.51
C THR A 2 13.14 7.28 -21.46
N SER A 3 13.41 7.26 -22.76
CA SER A 3 12.41 6.90 -23.76
C SER A 3 12.03 5.44 -23.51
N ASN A 4 10.77 5.16 -23.16
CA ASN A 4 10.20 3.81 -23.08
C ASN A 4 10.11 3.24 -24.49
N ASP A 5 11.25 2.85 -25.05
CA ASP A 5 11.36 2.33 -26.40
C ASP A 5 11.22 0.79 -26.39
N PHE A 6 9.98 0.33 -26.31
CA PHE A 6 9.64 -1.10 -26.40
C PHE A 6 9.63 -1.62 -27.85
N THR A 7 10.20 -0.88 -28.81
CA THR A 7 10.21 -1.30 -30.21
C THR A 7 10.98 -2.60 -30.44
N SER A 8 11.93 -2.96 -29.56
CA SER A 8 12.69 -4.21 -29.67
C SER A 8 12.03 -5.45 -29.05
N ILE A 9 10.80 -5.32 -28.51
CA ILE A 9 10.07 -6.42 -27.84
C ILE A 9 9.34 -7.32 -28.84
N ASP A 10 9.57 -8.63 -28.76
CA ASP A 10 8.95 -9.61 -29.64
C ASP A 10 7.64 -10.17 -29.06
N ILE A 11 7.55 -10.25 -27.73
CA ILE A 11 6.46 -10.88 -26.99
C ILE A 11 5.98 -9.95 -25.88
N PHE A 12 4.67 -9.73 -25.85
CA PHE A 12 3.97 -8.91 -24.85
C PHE A 12 3.18 -9.84 -23.94
N CYS A 13 3.65 -10.02 -22.71
CA CYS A 13 3.02 -10.86 -21.70
C CYS A 13 2.32 -10.01 -20.65
N ALA A 14 1.07 -10.32 -20.36
CA ALA A 14 0.29 -9.69 -19.31
C ALA A 14 -0.34 -10.75 -18.41
N PRO A 15 0.18 -10.92 -17.20
CA PRO A 15 -0.49 -11.67 -16.14
C PRO A 15 -1.53 -10.77 -15.47
N ASP A 16 -2.82 -11.09 -15.59
CA ASP A 16 -3.84 -10.51 -14.72
C ASP A 16 -3.74 -11.17 -13.33
N VAL A 17 -3.22 -10.40 -12.37
CA VAL A 17 -2.72 -10.94 -11.11
C VAL A 17 -3.84 -11.13 -10.08
N GLY A 18 -4.28 -12.37 -9.91
CA GLY A 18 -5.19 -12.84 -8.86
C GLY A 18 -4.52 -13.47 -7.64
N LYS A 19 -5.30 -13.70 -6.55
CA LYS A 19 -4.81 -14.19 -5.24
C LYS A 19 -4.21 -15.58 -5.28
N SER A 20 -4.94 -16.55 -5.81
CA SER A 20 -4.53 -17.95 -5.94
C SER A 20 -4.00 -18.27 -7.33
N THR A 21 -4.62 -17.67 -8.34
CA THR A 21 -4.39 -17.97 -9.75
C THR A 21 -4.43 -16.65 -10.50
N HIS A 22 -3.41 -16.39 -11.29
CA HIS A 22 -3.41 -15.36 -12.32
C HIS A 22 -4.03 -15.93 -13.60
N HIS A 23 -4.42 -15.07 -14.54
CA HIS A 23 -4.58 -15.48 -15.92
C HIS A 23 -3.49 -14.82 -16.75
N GLY A 24 -2.63 -15.62 -17.38
CA GLY A 24 -1.55 -15.09 -18.21
C GLY A 24 -1.95 -15.11 -19.68
N THR A 25 -1.73 -14.00 -20.37
CA THR A 25 -1.82 -13.93 -21.83
C THR A 25 -0.51 -13.40 -22.40
N ALA A 26 0.02 -14.01 -23.46
CA ALA A 26 1.19 -13.54 -24.18
C ALA A 26 0.92 -13.47 -25.68
N LEU A 27 1.18 -12.29 -26.26
CA LEU A 27 0.96 -12.00 -27.68
C LEU A 27 2.30 -11.75 -28.37
N LEU A 28 2.43 -12.26 -29.60
CA LEU A 28 3.48 -11.85 -30.52
C LEU A 28 3.19 -10.44 -31.04
N ARG A 29 4.20 -9.81 -31.66
CA ARG A 29 4.06 -8.49 -32.30
C ARG A 29 2.92 -8.40 -33.32
N ASP A 30 2.66 -9.48 -34.05
CA ASP A 30 1.56 -9.57 -35.02
C ASP A 30 0.17 -9.80 -34.39
N GLY A 31 0.10 -9.92 -33.05
CA GLY A 31 -1.12 -10.14 -32.29
C GLY A 31 -1.50 -11.61 -32.11
N ARG A 32 -0.72 -12.57 -32.64
CA ARG A 32 -0.98 -13.99 -32.40
C ARG A 32 -0.69 -14.36 -30.94
N THR A 33 -1.63 -15.09 -30.34
CA THR A 33 -1.50 -15.62 -28.98
C THR A 33 -0.51 -16.77 -28.93
N THR A 34 0.47 -16.68 -28.03
CA THR A 34 1.46 -17.74 -27.75
C THR A 34 1.27 -18.39 -26.39
N PHE A 35 0.54 -17.71 -25.49
CA PHE A 35 0.12 -18.21 -24.19
C PHE A 35 -1.20 -17.56 -23.82
N ASP A 36 -2.16 -18.33 -23.30
CA ASP A 36 -3.43 -17.81 -22.79
C ASP A 36 -4.08 -18.85 -21.87
N LYS A 37 -3.65 -18.88 -20.60
CA LYS A 37 -4.07 -19.91 -19.64
C LYS A 37 -4.04 -19.39 -18.19
N PRO A 38 -4.82 -20.03 -17.30
CA PRO A 38 -4.62 -19.88 -15.86
C PRO A 38 -3.18 -20.20 -15.46
N LEU A 39 -2.64 -19.39 -14.57
CA LEU A 39 -1.27 -19.47 -14.07
C LEU A 39 -1.32 -19.41 -12.54
N PRO A 40 -1.04 -20.51 -11.82
CA PRO A 40 -0.98 -20.48 -10.36
C PRO A 40 -0.04 -19.39 -9.85
N ASN A 41 -0.43 -18.71 -8.78
CA ASN A 41 0.39 -17.67 -8.16
C ASN A 41 1.56 -18.30 -7.38
N GLY A 42 2.63 -18.64 -8.10
CA GLY A 42 3.83 -19.27 -7.56
C GLY A 42 5.06 -18.98 -8.42
N GLU A 43 6.21 -18.83 -7.77
CA GLU A 43 7.48 -18.56 -8.45
C GLU A 43 7.85 -19.62 -9.50
N PRO A 44 7.72 -20.94 -9.27
CA PRO A 44 8.09 -21.95 -10.26
C PRO A 44 7.32 -21.78 -11.59
N GLN A 45 6.01 -21.52 -11.51
CA GLN A 45 5.15 -21.36 -12.67
C GLN A 45 5.45 -20.06 -13.43
N LEU A 46 5.72 -18.97 -12.69
CA LEU A 46 6.17 -17.70 -13.27
C LEU A 46 7.51 -17.86 -14.00
N ARG A 47 8.49 -18.55 -13.38
CA ARG A 47 9.79 -18.83 -13.99
C ARG A 47 9.66 -19.67 -15.25
N GLU A 48 8.86 -20.74 -15.20
CA GLU A 48 8.62 -21.61 -16.34
C GLU A 48 8.01 -20.82 -17.51
N LEU A 49 7.00 -20.00 -17.24
CA LEU A 49 6.39 -19.13 -18.24
C LEU A 49 7.43 -18.19 -18.86
N PHE A 50 8.15 -17.42 -18.06
CA PHE A 50 9.07 -16.41 -18.57
C PHE A 50 10.28 -17.01 -19.27
N ALA A 51 10.79 -18.16 -18.82
CA ALA A 51 11.83 -18.90 -19.51
C ALA A 51 11.35 -19.40 -20.88
N CYS A 52 10.15 -20.00 -20.94
CA CYS A 52 9.55 -20.50 -22.18
C CYS A 52 9.30 -19.36 -23.20
N LEU A 53 8.85 -18.19 -22.74
CA LEU A 53 8.69 -17.03 -23.59
C LEU A 53 10.05 -16.44 -24.01
N GLY A 54 11.02 -16.39 -23.10
CA GLY A 54 12.38 -15.89 -23.37
C GLY A 54 13.12 -16.68 -24.46
N CYS A 55 12.88 -17.99 -24.55
CA CYS A 55 13.42 -18.81 -25.64
C CYS A 55 12.89 -18.41 -27.03
N LYS A 56 11.78 -17.67 -27.11
CA LYS A 56 11.10 -17.28 -28.36
C LYS A 56 11.39 -15.84 -28.77
N GLY A 57 11.99 -15.02 -27.90
CA GLY A 57 12.34 -13.63 -28.18
C GLY A 57 12.38 -12.75 -26.94
N LYS A 58 12.56 -11.44 -27.16
CA LYS A 58 12.54 -10.46 -26.06
C LYS A 58 11.13 -10.29 -25.51
N VAL A 59 10.98 -10.44 -24.19
CA VAL A 59 9.69 -10.42 -23.50
C VAL A 59 9.54 -9.12 -22.71
N LEU A 60 8.40 -8.46 -22.89
CA LEU A 60 7.90 -7.41 -22.00
C LEU A 60 6.76 -7.99 -21.14
N VAL A 61 6.92 -7.92 -19.84
CA VAL A 61 5.88 -8.29 -18.87
C VAL A 61 5.20 -7.02 -18.36
N VAL A 62 3.88 -6.96 -18.53
CA VAL A 62 3.08 -5.82 -18.08
C VAL A 62 2.21 -6.22 -16.89
N VAL A 63 2.38 -5.52 -15.77
CA VAL A 63 1.70 -5.78 -14.50
C VAL A 63 0.76 -4.63 -14.18
N ASP A 64 -0.52 -4.90 -13.89
CA ASP A 64 -1.53 -3.87 -13.60
C ASP A 64 -1.42 -3.28 -12.18
N LYS A 65 -0.89 -4.07 -11.23
CA LYS A 65 -0.74 -3.74 -9.80
C LYS A 65 0.67 -4.06 -9.29
N PRO A 66 1.71 -3.32 -9.73
CA PRO A 66 3.10 -3.65 -9.44
C PRO A 66 3.50 -3.54 -7.96
N ALA A 67 2.81 -2.70 -7.18
CA ALA A 67 3.10 -2.45 -5.76
C ALA A 67 2.23 -3.29 -4.79
N SER A 68 1.61 -4.37 -5.27
CA SER A 68 0.83 -5.28 -4.42
C SER A 68 0.94 -6.73 -4.91
N ILE A 69 -0.17 -7.33 -5.35
CA ILE A 69 -0.23 -8.71 -5.80
C ILE A 69 0.66 -9.02 -7.01
N GLY A 70 1.02 -8.01 -7.80
CA GLY A 70 1.92 -8.15 -8.94
C GLY A 70 3.41 -8.01 -8.60
N THR A 71 3.78 -7.76 -7.35
CA THR A 71 5.19 -7.56 -6.96
C THR A 71 6.04 -8.81 -7.23
N LEU A 72 5.54 -10.01 -6.90
CA LEU A 72 6.25 -11.26 -7.18
C LEU A 72 6.44 -11.44 -8.70
N THR A 73 5.37 -11.30 -9.46
CA THR A 73 5.37 -11.41 -10.94
C THR A 73 6.41 -10.52 -11.59
N GLY A 74 6.43 -9.23 -11.23
CA GLY A 74 7.42 -8.28 -11.76
C GLY A 74 8.85 -8.63 -11.33
N THR A 75 9.05 -9.13 -10.11
CA THR A 75 10.37 -9.52 -9.61
C THR A 75 10.92 -10.75 -10.33
N VAL A 76 10.10 -11.80 -10.50
CA VAL A 76 10.49 -13.03 -11.19
C VAL A 76 10.74 -12.76 -12.67
N ALA A 77 9.90 -11.95 -13.32
CA ALA A 77 10.09 -11.55 -14.72
C ALA A 77 11.47 -10.91 -14.94
N ARG A 78 11.88 -9.98 -14.08
CA ARG A 78 13.21 -9.36 -14.15
C ARG A 78 14.33 -10.37 -13.90
N ALA A 79 14.18 -11.25 -12.91
CA ALA A 79 15.16 -12.29 -12.64
C ALA A 79 15.34 -13.27 -13.82
N CYS A 80 14.31 -13.41 -14.66
CA CYS A 80 14.34 -14.16 -15.92
C CYS A 80 14.83 -13.33 -17.12
N GLY A 81 15.24 -12.07 -16.92
CA GLY A 81 15.74 -11.18 -17.98
C GLY A 81 14.66 -10.52 -18.83
N CYS A 82 13.39 -10.55 -18.41
CA CYS A 82 12.32 -9.83 -19.09
C CYS A 82 12.35 -8.34 -18.75
N GLU A 83 11.94 -7.50 -19.70
CA GLU A 83 11.58 -6.12 -19.41
C GLU A 83 10.25 -6.09 -18.65
N VAL A 84 10.12 -5.17 -17.69
CA VAL A 84 8.89 -5.06 -16.90
C VAL A 84 8.36 -3.65 -16.93
N ALA A 85 7.08 -3.54 -17.26
CA ALA A 85 6.34 -2.31 -17.25
C ALA A 85 5.04 -2.46 -16.47
N TYR A 86 4.43 -1.32 -16.13
CA TYR A 86 3.08 -1.26 -15.61
C TYR A 86 2.28 -0.23 -16.37
N ARG A 87 0.95 -0.36 -16.29
CA ARG A 87 0.04 0.64 -16.82
C ARG A 87 -0.70 1.36 -15.69
N PRO A 88 -0.69 2.71 -15.65
CA PRO A 88 -1.44 3.46 -14.65
C PRO A 88 -2.95 3.17 -14.73
N GLY A 89 -3.57 2.92 -13.57
CA GLY A 89 -4.93 2.33 -13.46
C GLY A 89 -6.11 3.13 -14.02
N LEU A 90 -5.91 4.31 -14.61
CA LEU A 90 -7.00 5.20 -15.06
C LEU A 90 -7.60 4.86 -16.44
N SER A 91 -7.23 3.75 -17.08
CA SER A 91 -7.58 3.50 -18.50
C SER A 91 -8.11 2.10 -18.84
N MET A 92 -8.44 1.23 -17.88
CA MET A 92 -8.89 -0.14 -18.22
C MET A 92 -10.25 -0.16 -18.91
N ARG A 93 -11.23 0.62 -18.42
CA ARG A 93 -12.58 0.65 -19.00
C ARG A 93 -12.56 1.09 -20.47
N ARG A 94 -11.81 2.16 -20.78
CA ARG A 94 -11.68 2.70 -22.15
C ARG A 94 -10.88 1.80 -23.10
N LEU A 95 -10.01 0.94 -22.58
CA LEU A 95 -9.21 0.02 -23.39
C LEU A 95 -9.88 -1.33 -23.61
N ALA A 96 -10.84 -1.71 -22.78
CA ALA A 96 -11.66 -2.90 -23.02
C ALA A 96 -12.81 -2.63 -24.01
N ASP A 97 -13.23 -1.37 -24.17
CA ASP A 97 -14.33 -0.95 -25.05
C ASP A 97 -14.13 -1.36 -26.53
N PRO A 98 -12.91 -1.30 -27.12
CA PRO A 98 -12.66 -1.78 -28.48
C PRO A 98 -12.65 -3.31 -28.61
N HIS A 99 -12.53 -4.05 -27.50
CA HIS A 99 -12.44 -5.52 -27.51
C HIS A 99 -13.83 -6.15 -27.33
N PRO A 100 -14.17 -7.19 -28.11
CA PRO A 100 -15.49 -7.82 -28.06
C PRO A 100 -15.78 -8.44 -26.68
N GLY A 101 -17.05 -8.37 -26.25
CA GLY A 101 -17.56 -8.90 -24.98
C GLY A 101 -18.01 -7.81 -23.99
N THR A 102 -18.97 -8.11 -23.13
CA THR A 102 -19.58 -7.13 -22.20
C THR A 102 -19.33 -7.43 -20.71
N GLY A 103 -18.55 -8.47 -20.40
CA GLY A 103 -18.20 -8.86 -19.02
C GLY A 103 -16.72 -8.67 -18.71
N ARG A 104 -16.42 -8.45 -17.42
CA ARG A 104 -15.06 -8.51 -16.88
C ARG A 104 -14.70 -9.97 -16.62
N THR A 105 -13.63 -10.46 -17.23
CA THR A 105 -13.06 -11.78 -16.99
C THR A 105 -11.55 -11.67 -16.94
N ASP A 106 -10.89 -12.47 -16.11
CA ASP A 106 -9.44 -12.38 -15.93
C ASP A 106 -8.68 -12.64 -17.24
N ALA A 107 -9.19 -13.56 -18.08
CA ALA A 107 -8.66 -13.81 -19.42
C ALA A 107 -8.78 -12.62 -20.37
N ARG A 108 -9.91 -11.90 -20.32
CA ARG A 108 -10.10 -10.70 -21.13
C ARG A 108 -9.20 -9.58 -20.64
N ASP A 109 -9.14 -9.36 -19.33
CA ASP A 109 -8.31 -8.31 -18.73
C ASP A 109 -6.83 -8.55 -19.09
N ALA A 110 -6.35 -9.79 -18.99
CA ALA A 110 -5.01 -10.19 -19.42
C ALA A 110 -4.76 -9.94 -20.92
N TYR A 111 -5.67 -10.36 -21.80
CA TYR A 111 -5.55 -10.11 -23.25
C TYR A 111 -5.53 -8.62 -23.57
N VAL A 112 -6.45 -7.84 -23.00
CA VAL A 112 -6.54 -6.38 -23.21
C VAL A 112 -5.24 -5.70 -22.78
N ILE A 113 -4.62 -6.12 -21.68
CA ILE A 113 -3.35 -5.56 -21.21
C ILE A 113 -2.21 -5.95 -22.17
N ALA A 114 -2.11 -7.21 -22.60
CA ALA A 114 -1.08 -7.66 -23.54
C ALA A 114 -1.20 -6.94 -24.90
N ASP A 115 -2.42 -6.77 -25.40
CA ASP A 115 -2.67 -6.11 -26.68
C ASP A 115 -2.47 -4.59 -26.58
N ALA A 116 -2.84 -3.96 -25.47
CA ALA A 116 -2.54 -2.56 -25.21
C ALA A 116 -1.03 -2.32 -25.11
N ALA A 117 -0.27 -3.25 -24.52
CA ALA A 117 1.19 -3.17 -24.47
C ALA A 117 1.82 -3.21 -25.86
N ARG A 118 1.27 -4.05 -26.73
CA ARG A 118 1.70 -4.22 -28.13
C ARG A 118 1.37 -3.02 -29.01
N THR A 119 0.16 -2.46 -28.86
CA THR A 119 -0.38 -1.42 -29.76
C THR A 119 -0.14 0.01 -29.25
N THR A 120 -0.05 0.19 -27.94
CA THR A 120 0.12 1.49 -27.28
C THR A 120 1.27 1.48 -26.25
N PRO A 121 2.50 1.09 -26.64
CA PRO A 121 3.64 0.99 -25.72
C PRO A 121 4.00 2.31 -25.04
N HIS A 122 3.69 3.45 -25.67
CA HIS A 122 3.91 4.80 -25.12
C HIS A 122 3.04 5.13 -23.89
N LEU A 123 2.01 4.32 -23.59
CA LEU A 123 1.17 4.45 -22.39
C LEU A 123 1.68 3.63 -21.20
N LEU A 124 2.73 2.83 -21.41
CA LEU A 124 3.35 2.03 -20.37
C LEU A 124 4.43 2.83 -19.64
N HIS A 125 4.64 2.51 -18.37
CA HIS A 125 5.73 3.02 -17.56
C HIS A 125 6.68 1.88 -17.23
N SER A 126 7.98 2.04 -17.51
CA SER A 126 8.99 1.08 -17.05
C SER A 126 8.94 1.01 -15.53
N ILE A 127 9.09 -0.21 -15.00
CA ILE A 127 9.43 -0.37 -13.61
C ILE A 127 10.96 -0.37 -13.58
N ASP A 128 11.56 0.70 -13.08
CA ASP A 128 13.01 0.81 -12.92
C ASP A 128 13.46 0.10 -11.61
N PRO A 129 14.75 -0.27 -11.47
CA PRO A 129 15.28 -0.91 -10.25
C PRO A 129 15.13 -0.05 -8.98
N ASP A 130 15.06 1.28 -9.10
CA ASP A 130 14.73 2.19 -7.97
C ASP A 130 13.32 1.96 -7.39
N GLU A 131 12.45 1.20 -8.08
CA GLU A 131 11.14 0.82 -7.57
C GLU A 131 11.23 -0.21 -6.42
N SER A 132 12.34 -0.95 -6.24
CA SER A 132 12.47 -1.84 -5.07
C SER A 132 12.51 -1.04 -3.76
N VAL A 133 13.28 0.06 -3.74
CA VAL A 133 13.34 1.01 -2.62
C VAL A 133 11.97 1.68 -2.41
N ARG A 134 11.25 2.00 -3.50
CA ARG A 134 9.90 2.56 -3.42
C ARG A 134 8.87 1.54 -2.92
N ALA A 135 9.00 0.27 -3.29
CA ALA A 135 8.12 -0.80 -2.82
C ALA A 135 8.34 -1.06 -1.33
N GLU A 136 9.60 -1.17 -0.89
CA GLU A 136 9.95 -1.27 0.53
C GLU A 136 9.42 -0.07 1.32
N LEU A 137 9.66 1.15 0.84
CA LEU A 137 9.16 2.37 1.49
C LEU A 137 7.62 2.41 1.52
N THR A 138 6.94 1.97 0.45
CA THR A 138 5.48 1.92 0.41
C THR A 138 4.92 0.93 1.44
N MET A 139 5.58 -0.22 1.62
CA MET A 139 5.20 -1.22 2.63
C MET A 139 5.36 -0.67 4.04
N VAL A 140 6.50 -0.04 4.34
CA VAL A 140 6.77 0.55 5.66
C VAL A 140 5.82 1.71 5.95
N LEU A 141 5.61 2.62 4.99
CA LEU A 141 4.66 3.74 5.16
C LEU A 141 3.21 3.27 5.30
N GLY A 142 2.82 2.22 4.57
CA GLY A 142 1.50 1.61 4.70
C GLY A 142 1.29 1.02 6.10
N TYR A 143 2.30 0.33 6.61
CA TYR A 143 2.29 -0.20 7.98
C TYR A 143 2.21 0.91 9.04
N ASP A 144 2.96 2.01 8.87
CA ASP A 144 2.90 3.18 9.75
C ASP A 144 1.50 3.83 9.75
N ASP A 145 0.86 3.95 8.58
CA ASP A 145 -0.50 4.47 8.45
C ASP A 145 -1.53 3.56 9.14
N ASP A 146 -1.37 2.24 9.01
CA ASP A 146 -2.22 1.25 9.68
C ASP A 146 -2.06 1.34 11.20
N LEU A 147 -0.84 1.38 11.72
CA LEU A 147 -0.56 1.57 13.15
C LEU A 147 -1.16 2.88 13.69
N ALA A 148 -1.08 3.97 12.93
CA ALA A 148 -1.68 5.25 13.31
C ALA A 148 -3.21 5.18 13.40
N GLN A 149 -3.85 4.44 12.49
CA GLN A 149 -5.28 4.18 12.52
C GLN A 149 -5.67 3.31 13.72
N GLU A 150 -4.90 2.25 14.00
CA GLU A 150 -5.12 1.39 15.16
C GLU A 150 -4.98 2.16 16.47
N ALA A 151 -3.92 2.96 16.64
CA ALA A 151 -3.75 3.83 17.81
C ALA A 151 -4.94 4.79 17.99
N THR A 152 -5.46 5.33 16.88
CA THR A 152 -6.65 6.20 16.90
C THR A 152 -7.92 5.44 17.30
N ARG A 153 -8.14 4.26 16.73
CA ARG A 153 -9.28 3.38 17.06
C ARG A 153 -9.24 2.99 18.53
N THR A 154 -8.09 2.58 19.03
CA THR A 154 -7.91 2.17 20.43
C THR A 154 -8.11 3.36 21.38
N SER A 155 -7.56 4.53 21.07
CA SER A 155 -7.81 5.76 21.85
C SER A 155 -9.30 6.10 21.95
N ASN A 156 -10.03 6.00 20.84
CA ASN A 156 -11.46 6.29 20.80
C ASN A 156 -12.28 5.23 21.57
N ARG A 157 -11.86 3.97 21.54
CA ARG A 157 -12.47 2.90 22.33
C ARG A 157 -12.27 3.12 23.83
N LEU A 158 -11.05 3.45 24.27
CA LEU A 158 -10.75 3.80 25.65
C LEU A 158 -11.58 5.01 26.10
N ARG A 159 -11.65 6.06 25.27
CA ARG A 159 -12.50 7.21 25.54
C ARG A 159 -13.97 6.79 25.72
N GLY A 160 -14.53 6.01 24.79
CA GLY A 160 -15.91 5.55 24.87
C GLY A 160 -16.20 4.74 26.14
N LEU A 161 -15.29 3.85 26.53
CA LEU A 161 -15.40 3.08 27.77
C LEU A 161 -15.39 4.00 28.99
N LEU A 162 -14.41 4.91 29.09
CA LEU A 162 -14.30 5.87 30.19
C LEU A 162 -15.52 6.79 30.26
N THR A 163 -16.01 7.30 29.13
CA THR A 163 -17.25 8.10 29.09
C THR A 163 -18.47 7.29 29.54
N SER A 164 -18.53 6.00 29.24
CA SER A 164 -19.67 5.16 29.63
C SER A 164 -19.72 4.83 31.13
N ILE A 165 -18.54 4.69 31.78
CA ILE A 165 -18.47 4.29 33.20
C ILE A 165 -18.23 5.46 34.15
N HIS A 166 -17.43 6.44 33.72
CA HIS A 166 -16.95 7.52 34.59
C HIS A 166 -16.56 8.80 33.80
N PRO A 167 -17.54 9.61 33.33
CA PRO A 167 -17.28 10.82 32.54
C PRO A 167 -16.31 11.82 33.18
N ALA A 168 -16.31 11.96 34.51
CA ALA A 168 -15.38 12.85 35.20
C ALA A 168 -13.91 12.43 35.06
N LEU A 169 -13.65 11.11 34.98
CA LEU A 169 -12.30 10.58 34.81
C LEU A 169 -11.84 10.75 33.36
N GLU A 170 -12.75 10.58 32.39
CA GLU A 170 -12.48 10.89 30.99
C GLU A 170 -12.08 12.35 30.79
N ARG A 171 -12.72 13.29 31.48
CA ARG A 171 -12.39 14.72 31.40
C ARG A 171 -10.94 15.01 31.75
N VAL A 172 -10.38 14.30 32.73
CA VAL A 172 -9.00 14.45 33.21
C VAL A 172 -8.00 13.75 32.27
N LEU A 173 -8.30 12.51 31.89
CA LEU A 173 -7.40 11.65 31.11
C LEU A 173 -7.50 11.85 29.59
N GLY A 174 -8.62 12.37 29.10
CA GLY A 174 -9.06 12.31 27.70
C GLY A 174 -8.09 12.95 26.71
N SER A 175 -7.40 14.01 27.11
CA SER A 175 -6.39 14.69 26.29
C SER A 175 -5.07 13.91 26.18
N ARG A 176 -4.84 12.93 27.07
CA ARG A 176 -3.57 12.21 27.25
C ARG A 176 -3.71 10.69 27.12
N LEU A 177 -4.81 10.17 26.55
CA LEU A 177 -5.06 8.74 26.34
C LEU A 177 -4.10 8.02 25.35
N ARG A 178 -3.10 8.74 24.83
CA ARG A 178 -2.00 8.19 24.02
C ARG A 178 -0.65 8.27 24.73
N HIS A 179 -0.60 8.89 25.90
CA HIS A 179 0.63 9.10 26.63
C HIS A 179 1.00 7.83 27.40
N PRO A 180 2.25 7.34 27.31
CA PRO A 180 2.67 6.07 27.94
C PRO A 180 2.35 6.00 29.44
N ALA A 181 2.58 7.10 30.16
CA ALA A 181 2.25 7.19 31.59
C ALA A 181 0.76 6.95 31.91
N VAL A 182 -0.15 7.45 31.06
CA VAL A 182 -1.60 7.28 31.25
C VAL A 182 -2.04 5.88 30.85
N LEU A 183 -1.42 5.30 29.82
CA LEU A 183 -1.69 3.92 29.43
C LEU A 183 -1.24 2.93 30.50
N ALA A 184 -0.03 3.09 31.03
CA ALA A 184 0.48 2.27 32.14
C ALA A 184 -0.41 2.37 33.38
N LEU A 185 -0.94 3.56 33.65
CA LEU A 185 -1.92 3.75 34.72
C LEU A 185 -3.20 2.96 34.47
N LEU A 186 -3.78 3.05 33.27
CA LEU A 186 -5.02 2.33 32.91
C LEU A 186 -4.83 0.80 32.82
N GLN A 187 -3.61 0.33 32.53
CA GLN A 187 -3.24 -1.08 32.59
C GLN A 187 -3.16 -1.57 34.05
N THR A 188 -2.60 -0.76 34.94
CA THR A 188 -2.40 -1.13 36.35
C THR A 188 -3.69 -0.97 37.16
N PHE A 189 -4.47 0.06 36.87
CA PHE A 189 -5.71 0.42 37.55
C PHE A 189 -6.81 0.64 36.51
N GLY A 190 -7.45 -0.45 36.10
CA GLY A 190 -8.50 -0.42 35.07
C GLY A 190 -9.80 0.24 35.52
N SER A 191 -10.09 0.26 36.83
CA SER A 191 -11.36 0.78 37.37
C SER A 191 -11.21 2.05 38.22
N PRO A 192 -12.24 2.92 38.28
CA PRO A 192 -12.24 4.09 39.15
C PRO A 192 -12.06 3.75 40.65
N ALA A 193 -12.57 2.59 41.09
CA ALA A 193 -12.41 2.12 42.46
C ALA A 193 -10.95 1.76 42.78
N GLN A 194 -10.25 1.11 41.85
CA GLN A 194 -8.82 0.81 42.00
C GLN A 194 -7.98 2.10 42.03
N LEU A 195 -8.33 3.08 41.19
CA LEU A 195 -7.67 4.40 41.20
C LEU A 195 -7.89 5.14 42.52
N ALA A 196 -9.10 5.07 43.08
CA ALA A 196 -9.39 5.67 44.39
C ALA A 196 -8.60 4.99 45.53
N GLN A 197 -8.39 3.67 45.45
CA GLN A 197 -7.64 2.91 46.46
C GLN A 197 -6.12 3.09 46.38
N ALA A 198 -5.57 3.28 45.18
CA ALA A 198 -4.13 3.40 44.97
C ALA A 198 -3.53 4.68 45.60
N GLY A 199 -4.33 5.75 45.70
CA GLY A 199 -3.86 7.04 46.22
C GLY A 199 -2.87 7.75 45.29
N THR A 200 -2.62 9.03 45.58
CA THR A 200 -1.88 9.92 44.68
C THR A 200 -0.41 9.51 44.48
N GLU A 201 0.25 8.99 45.51
CA GLU A 201 1.66 8.58 45.45
C GLU A 201 1.89 7.37 44.54
N GLN A 202 1.06 6.32 44.65
CA GLN A 202 1.18 5.12 43.81
C GLN A 202 0.86 5.44 42.35
N ILE A 203 -0.18 6.24 42.10
CA ILE A 203 -0.53 6.72 40.75
C ILE A 203 0.65 7.48 40.13
N THR A 204 1.26 8.39 40.90
CA THR A 204 2.43 9.15 40.44
C THR A 204 3.60 8.23 40.13
N GLN A 205 3.88 7.25 40.99
CA GLN A 205 4.98 6.31 40.80
C GLN A 205 4.82 5.50 39.50
N VAL A 206 3.65 4.93 39.26
CA VAL A 206 3.35 4.17 38.02
C VAL A 206 3.51 5.06 36.79
N MET A 207 3.01 6.29 36.85
CA MET A 207 3.12 7.25 35.76
C MET A 207 4.57 7.66 35.47
N LEU A 208 5.39 7.90 36.49
CA LEU A 208 6.79 8.28 36.32
C LEU A 208 7.67 7.12 35.88
N GLN A 209 7.35 5.88 36.28
CA GLN A 209 8.03 4.68 35.78
C GLN A 209 7.85 4.52 34.27
N ALA A 210 6.64 4.73 33.76
CA ALA A 210 6.34 4.66 32.33
C ALA A 210 6.66 5.94 31.55
N GLY A 211 6.74 7.10 32.22
CA GLY A 211 7.01 8.39 31.62
C GLY A 211 7.87 9.30 32.52
N PRO A 212 9.19 9.07 32.60
CA PRO A 212 10.07 9.79 33.54
C PRO A 212 10.13 11.31 33.32
N ARG A 213 9.78 11.78 32.13
CA ARG A 213 9.82 13.20 31.73
C ARG A 213 8.47 13.91 31.86
N MET A 214 7.46 13.28 32.46
CA MET A 214 6.14 13.86 32.61
C MET A 214 6.13 14.86 33.78
N GLY A 215 6.49 16.12 33.51
CA GLY A 215 6.54 17.18 34.52
C GLY A 215 5.20 17.48 35.20
N SER A 216 4.07 17.10 34.57
CA SER A 216 2.73 17.25 35.14
C SER A 216 2.22 16.02 35.90
N ALA A 217 3.07 15.02 36.17
CA ALA A 217 2.64 13.74 36.74
C ALA A 217 1.94 13.89 38.10
N HIS A 218 2.54 14.66 39.01
CA HIS A 218 1.98 14.92 40.34
C HIS A 218 0.61 15.61 40.28
N THR A 219 0.49 16.71 39.53
CA THR A 219 -0.78 17.42 39.36
C THR A 219 -1.85 16.55 38.71
N LEU A 220 -1.46 15.73 37.74
CA LEU A 220 -2.41 14.83 37.08
C LEU A 220 -2.83 13.69 38.01
N ALA A 221 -1.93 13.16 38.84
CA ALA A 221 -2.25 12.15 39.84
C ALA A 221 -3.25 12.67 40.88
N GLU A 222 -3.10 13.91 41.34
CA GLU A 222 -4.05 14.57 42.24
C GLU A 222 -5.45 14.67 41.60
N GLN A 223 -5.51 15.14 40.35
CA GLN A 223 -6.76 15.22 39.59
C GLN A 223 -7.41 13.85 39.38
N ILE A 224 -6.62 12.82 39.12
CA ILE A 224 -7.13 11.44 38.94
C ILE A 224 -7.63 10.88 40.27
N SER A 225 -6.95 11.15 41.38
CA SER A 225 -7.38 10.66 42.70
C SER A 225 -8.65 11.34 43.22
N THR A 226 -8.92 12.58 42.78
CA THR A 226 -10.09 13.36 43.21
C THR A 226 -11.30 13.20 42.29
N ALA A 227 -11.10 13.01 40.99
CA ALA A 227 -12.19 12.87 40.01
C ALA A 227 -13.22 11.75 40.32
N PRO A 228 -12.85 10.58 40.86
CA PRO A 228 -13.80 9.55 41.26
C PRO A 228 -14.85 10.01 42.26
N ALA A 229 -14.51 10.97 43.13
CA ALA A 229 -15.43 11.48 44.15
C ALA A 229 -16.57 12.33 43.56
N GLU A 230 -16.46 12.81 42.31
CA GLU A 230 -17.55 13.55 41.63
C GLU A 230 -18.77 12.65 41.34
N GLN A 231 -18.58 11.34 41.26
CA GLN A 231 -19.62 10.39 40.90
C GLN A 231 -19.92 9.44 42.06
N THR A 232 -21.04 9.66 42.74
CA THR A 232 -21.47 8.82 43.88
C THR A 232 -22.17 7.53 43.46
N VAL A 233 -22.68 7.46 42.22
CA VAL A 233 -23.40 6.31 41.68
C VAL A 233 -22.50 5.46 40.79
N THR A 234 -22.41 4.17 41.07
CA THR A 234 -21.67 3.23 40.23
C THR A 234 -22.54 2.76 39.05
N VAL A 235 -22.04 2.92 37.83
CA VAL A 235 -22.71 2.42 36.63
C VAL A 235 -22.59 0.89 36.58
N PRO A 236 -23.69 0.14 36.30
CA PRO A 236 -23.61 -1.31 36.11
C PRO A 236 -22.58 -1.69 35.04
N GLY A 237 -21.74 -2.68 35.33
CA GLY A 237 -20.66 -3.11 34.42
C GLY A 237 -19.32 -2.37 34.60
N THR A 238 -19.19 -1.46 35.57
CA THR A 238 -17.92 -0.74 35.84
C THR A 238 -16.75 -1.68 36.12
N ALA A 239 -16.96 -2.78 36.86
CA ALA A 239 -15.91 -3.77 37.13
C ALA A 239 -15.41 -4.44 35.84
N SER A 240 -16.34 -4.96 35.02
CA SER A 240 -16.01 -5.57 33.73
C SER A 240 -15.39 -4.59 32.75
N ALA A 241 -15.85 -3.34 32.74
CA ALA A 241 -15.25 -2.29 31.94
C ALA A 241 -13.79 -2.02 32.35
N GLY A 242 -13.46 -2.11 33.65
CA GLY A 242 -12.09 -1.94 34.12
C GLY A 242 -11.14 -3.05 33.64
N GLU A 243 -11.60 -4.30 33.64
CA GLU A 243 -10.86 -5.41 33.02
C GLU A 243 -10.67 -5.17 31.51
N ILE A 244 -11.73 -4.72 30.83
CA ILE A 244 -11.69 -4.43 29.39
C ILE A 244 -10.84 -3.20 29.07
N VAL A 245 -10.68 -2.22 29.96
CA VAL A 245 -9.84 -1.04 29.73
C VAL A 245 -8.36 -1.42 29.74
N SER A 246 -7.98 -2.44 30.53
CA SER A 246 -6.59 -2.87 30.71
C SER A 246 -6.00 -3.47 29.42
N GLY A 247 -6.75 -4.32 28.70
CA GLY A 247 -6.27 -4.97 27.47
C GLY A 247 -5.94 -4.02 26.29
N PRO A 248 -6.84 -3.10 25.88
CA PRO A 248 -6.58 -2.09 24.86
C PRO A 248 -5.50 -1.08 25.28
N ALA A 249 -5.31 -0.84 26.59
CA ALA A 249 -4.22 -0.01 27.07
C ALA A 249 -2.86 -0.71 26.90
N GLU A 250 -2.79 -2.03 27.10
CA GLU A 250 -1.62 -2.88 26.82
C GLU A 250 -1.31 -2.99 25.32
N ALA A 251 -2.35 -3.14 24.50
CA ALA A 251 -2.21 -3.30 23.05
C ALA A 251 -1.92 -1.98 22.29
N GLN A 252 -1.86 -0.82 22.95
CA GLN A 252 -1.46 0.41 22.25
C GLN A 252 0.03 0.37 21.93
N PRO A 253 0.43 0.46 20.65
CA PRO A 253 1.84 0.58 20.30
C PRO A 253 2.37 1.89 20.88
N VAL A 254 3.27 1.79 21.86
CA VAL A 254 4.03 2.95 22.35
C VAL A 254 4.91 3.39 21.19
N ARG A 255 4.46 4.44 20.50
CA ARG A 255 5.22 5.05 19.42
C ARG A 255 6.54 5.56 20.02
N ALA A 256 7.64 4.86 19.77
CA ALA A 256 8.96 5.49 19.84
C ALA A 256 8.88 6.66 18.87
N ALA A 257 8.93 7.88 19.39
CA ALA A 257 8.72 9.09 18.60
C ALA A 257 9.84 9.24 17.57
N VAL A 258 9.67 8.68 16.38
CA VAL A 258 10.31 9.18 15.18
C VAL A 258 9.43 10.32 14.69
N SER A 259 9.83 11.53 15.04
CA SER A 259 9.18 12.78 14.68
C SER A 259 9.27 13.01 13.17
N ILE A 260 8.37 12.44 12.38
CA ILE A 260 8.16 12.85 10.98
C ILE A 260 7.10 13.97 10.98
N PRO A 261 7.39 15.17 10.46
CA PRO A 261 6.44 16.27 10.43
C PRO A 261 5.16 15.88 9.67
N GLU A 262 4.02 15.96 10.35
CA GLU A 262 2.71 15.61 9.81
C GLU A 262 2.33 16.57 8.67
N ASN A 263 2.39 16.10 7.42
CA ASN A 263 2.03 16.88 6.25
C ASN A 263 0.50 17.10 6.20
N ARG A 264 0.04 18.22 6.76
CA ARG A 264 -1.36 18.68 6.88
C ARG A 264 -2.12 18.89 5.55
N SER A 265 -1.60 18.45 4.41
CA SER A 265 -2.17 18.77 3.09
C SER A 265 -3.32 17.86 2.62
N ARG A 266 -3.49 16.64 3.15
CA ARG A 266 -4.49 15.69 2.61
C ARG A 266 -5.94 15.89 3.07
N ARG A 267 -6.21 16.61 4.17
CA ARG A 267 -7.60 16.85 4.64
C ARG A 267 -8.36 17.91 3.83
N GLY A 268 -7.67 18.75 3.04
CA GLY A 268 -8.31 19.82 2.25
C GLY A 268 -8.87 19.39 0.88
N GLN A 269 -8.40 18.28 0.32
CA GLN A 269 -8.70 17.91 -1.07
C GLN A 269 -10.01 17.11 -1.23
N ARG A 270 -10.45 16.37 -0.20
CA ARG A 270 -11.72 15.60 -0.25
C ARG A 270 -12.98 16.43 -0.07
N ARG A 271 -12.91 17.71 0.33
CA ARG A 271 -14.09 18.59 0.49
C ARG A 271 -14.38 19.48 -0.71
N ARG A 272 -13.51 19.55 -1.73
CA ARG A 272 -13.69 20.43 -2.90
C ARG A 272 -14.30 19.76 -4.14
N SER A 273 -14.47 18.43 -4.16
CA SER A 273 -15.04 17.73 -5.33
C SER A 273 -16.57 17.53 -5.31
N GLY A 274 -17.29 18.12 -4.35
CA GLY A 274 -18.73 17.87 -4.13
C GLY A 274 -19.70 19.01 -4.43
N ARG A 275 -19.23 20.17 -4.90
CA ARG A 275 -20.11 21.31 -5.25
C ARG A 275 -19.53 22.08 -6.43
N ARG A 276 -20.09 21.84 -7.63
CA ARG A 276 -20.28 22.78 -8.76
C ARG A 276 -20.77 22.02 -9.99
N TYR A 277 -22.06 21.74 -10.02
CA TYR A 277 -22.84 21.67 -11.27
C TYR A 277 -24.09 22.53 -11.02
N LEU A 278 -24.53 23.22 -12.07
CA LEU A 278 -25.49 24.34 -12.12
C LEU A 278 -24.87 25.73 -11.92
N PHE A 279 -24.47 26.36 -13.03
CA PHE A 279 -25.19 27.52 -13.58
C PHE A 279 -24.80 27.75 -15.04
N HIS A 280 -25.83 27.95 -15.87
CA HIS A 280 -25.80 28.13 -17.32
C HIS A 280 -25.27 29.52 -17.76
N LEU A 281 -24.83 29.56 -19.03
CA LEU A 281 -24.85 30.69 -19.98
C LEU A 281 -24.41 32.08 -19.49
N TRP A 282 -23.25 32.54 -19.98
CA TRP A 282 -23.15 33.76 -20.80
C TRP A 282 -21.74 33.87 -21.40
N CYS A 283 -21.65 33.93 -22.73
CA CYS A 283 -20.49 34.40 -23.49
C CYS A 283 -20.84 35.81 -24.02
N PRO A 284 -19.93 36.80 -23.93
CA PRO A 284 -19.29 37.19 -25.20
C PRO A 284 -17.81 37.57 -25.10
N ALA A 285 -17.14 37.23 -26.20
CA ALA A 285 -15.93 37.75 -26.85
C ALA A 285 -15.16 38.95 -26.23
N ALA A 286 -13.82 38.87 -26.24
CA ALA A 286 -12.95 39.72 -27.09
C ALA A 286 -11.43 39.49 -26.87
N LEU A 287 -10.76 39.18 -27.99
CA LEU A 287 -9.49 39.73 -28.49
C LEU A 287 -8.12 39.48 -27.79
N LEU A 288 -7.27 38.78 -28.58
CA LEU A 288 -5.96 39.20 -29.12
C LEU A 288 -4.63 38.74 -28.48
N ARG A 289 -3.79 38.22 -29.40
CA ARG A 289 -2.32 38.15 -29.52
C ARG A 289 -1.56 37.00 -28.83
N GLY A 290 -1.07 36.07 -29.66
CA GLY A 290 0.14 35.25 -29.39
C GLY A 290 1.41 35.97 -29.86
N PRO A 291 2.46 35.24 -30.32
CA PRO A 291 3.15 34.11 -29.69
C PRO A 291 4.65 34.45 -29.47
N GLY A 292 5.36 33.66 -28.65
CA GLY A 292 6.80 33.84 -28.42
C GLY A 292 7.51 32.51 -28.21
N THR A 293 8.01 31.95 -29.31
CA THR A 293 8.94 30.82 -29.38
C THR A 293 10.35 31.23 -28.96
N VAL A 294 11.01 30.45 -28.09
CA VAL A 294 12.48 30.30 -28.10
C VAL A 294 12.80 28.85 -27.78
N GLY A 295 13.36 28.14 -28.76
CA GLY A 295 14.07 26.88 -28.56
C GLY A 295 15.56 27.13 -28.42
N VAL A 296 16.24 26.29 -27.64
CA VAL A 296 17.68 26.07 -27.73
C VAL A 296 17.92 24.57 -27.50
N GLY A 297 18.54 23.93 -28.48
CA GLY A 297 19.07 22.57 -28.37
C GLY A 297 20.60 22.58 -28.40
N VAL A 298 21.22 21.58 -27.76
CA VAL A 298 22.61 21.12 -27.93
C VAL A 298 22.60 19.67 -27.41
N SER A 299 22.73 18.59 -28.20
CA SER A 299 23.87 18.03 -28.97
C SER A 299 25.02 17.43 -28.14
N GLY A 300 25.31 16.16 -28.41
CA GLY A 300 26.58 15.46 -28.12
C GLY A 300 26.50 14.45 -26.96
N THR A 301 27.07 13.24 -27.01
CA THR A 301 27.90 12.53 -27.99
C THR A 301 27.99 11.07 -27.54
N ARG A 302 28.20 10.16 -28.50
CA ARG A 302 28.33 8.70 -28.34
C ARG A 302 29.56 8.27 -27.54
N SER A 303 29.44 7.14 -26.84
CA SER A 303 30.56 6.21 -26.59
C SER A 303 30.04 4.82 -26.22
N ALA A 304 30.28 3.84 -27.10
CA ALA A 304 30.39 2.41 -26.79
C ALA A 304 31.87 2.12 -26.43
N PRO A 305 32.29 0.99 -25.80
CA PRO A 305 32.05 -0.42 -26.18
C PRO A 305 31.79 -1.33 -24.95
N THR A 306 31.47 -2.64 -25.01
CA THR A 306 32.38 -3.76 -25.32
C THR A 306 31.58 -5.08 -25.18
N ARG A 307 31.70 -6.01 -26.14
CA ARG A 307 31.10 -7.37 -26.10
C ARG A 307 31.97 -8.34 -25.32
N LEU A 308 31.35 -9.27 -24.58
CA LEU A 308 31.91 -10.55 -24.14
C LEU A 308 30.85 -11.67 -24.33
N PRO A 309 31.25 -12.96 -24.38
CA PRO A 309 30.74 -13.95 -25.33
C PRO A 309 29.55 -14.79 -24.84
N GLN A 310 28.79 -15.34 -25.78
CA GLN A 310 27.75 -16.34 -25.59
C GLN A 310 28.36 -17.74 -25.43
N PRO A 311 27.92 -18.58 -24.48
CA PRO A 311 28.17 -20.02 -24.52
C PRO A 311 27.06 -20.74 -25.31
N GLY A 312 27.49 -21.63 -26.20
CA GLY A 312 26.68 -22.27 -27.23
C GLY A 312 25.74 -23.38 -26.77
N CYS A 313 24.78 -23.65 -27.64
CA CYS A 313 23.93 -24.84 -27.65
C CYS A 313 24.77 -26.12 -27.80
N LEU A 314 24.44 -27.14 -27.02
CA LEU A 314 24.69 -28.53 -27.37
C LEU A 314 23.37 -29.34 -27.20
N PRO A 315 23.16 -30.39 -28.00
CA PRO A 315 21.84 -30.80 -28.45
C PRO A 315 21.22 -31.97 -27.68
N ASP A 316 19.95 -32.18 -28.00
CA ASP A 316 19.09 -33.33 -27.70
C ASP A 316 19.82 -34.68 -27.68
N SER A 317 19.62 -35.45 -26.60
CA SER A 317 19.34 -36.89 -26.71
C SER A 317 18.94 -37.50 -25.35
N LEU A 318 18.06 -38.50 -25.44
CA LEU A 318 17.77 -39.56 -24.46
C LEU A 318 16.69 -39.30 -23.40
N TYR A 319 15.43 -39.46 -23.80
CA TYR A 319 14.41 -40.07 -22.94
C TYR A 319 13.64 -41.13 -23.72
N GLY A 320 13.50 -42.32 -23.15
CA GLY A 320 12.59 -43.33 -23.65
C GLY A 320 12.91 -44.78 -23.29
N THR A 321 13.24 -45.09 -22.03
CA THR A 321 13.13 -46.47 -21.52
C THR A 321 11.96 -46.55 -20.56
N THR A 322 10.98 -47.32 -20.97
CA THR A 322 9.74 -47.68 -20.27
C THR A 322 10.03 -48.52 -19.03
N ILE A 323 9.45 -48.16 -17.89
CA ILE A 323 9.29 -49.06 -16.74
C ILE A 323 7.82 -48.97 -16.29
N PRO A 324 7.06 -50.08 -16.28
CA PRO A 324 5.74 -50.14 -15.68
C PRO A 324 5.87 -50.50 -14.19
N PHE A 325 4.98 -49.98 -13.35
CA PHE A 325 4.77 -50.53 -12.02
C PHE A 325 3.28 -50.83 -11.79
N LEU A 326 3.10 -51.97 -11.13
CA LEU A 326 1.90 -52.64 -10.64
C LEU A 326 0.92 -51.74 -9.89
#